data_AF-A0A956MFI4-F1
#
_entry.id   AF-A0A956MFI4-F1
#
_cell.length_a   1.000
_cell.length_b   1.000
_cell.length_c   1.000
_cell.angle_alpha   90.00
_cell.angle_beta   90.00
_cell.angle_gamma   90.00
#
_symmetry.space_group_name_H-M   'P 1'
#
loop_
_entity.id
_entity.type
_entity.pdbx_description
1 polymer ?
#
loop_
_entity_poly.entity_id
_entity_poly.type
_entity_poly.pdbx_seq_one_letter_code
_entity_poly.pdbx_strand_id
1 'polypeptide(L)'
;VAGLLLVFPWRAAGVRRAAALVGVGLAVLLAGMGVRSAAAGPTRPVEPDELSYLAAGFGGVGEALASAPGTVVANTMTYAEALSRHLAGPPLVGGLLLAAFAGLVFVGVPVVVRRHVGLVAAVAGLGGILLVWPYAQDRFALILLPLLGLVAAAGVERLAPRERAGRAAAAFVVLLAVTAGVAHHQATLRRAALEAPPEEAPRWHPAWFLRENTRYLASASAWLAEHARPDDRLLAPLPAGLFLLTGLPGANATPFEARGRPLFDVPGAYLAERIRDQAPTLLLLWGSTYPITRDAALLQSSCPDVLRYEGSTGPPLGVAVFRIVPDSCFADWARSLERSGA
;
A
#
# COMPACT_ATOMS: atom_id res chain seq x y z
N VAL A 1 0.31 20.08 8.44
CA VAL A 1 1.70 20.06 7.90
C VAL A 1 2.00 21.25 6.97
N ALA A 2 1.08 21.72 6.12
CA ALA A 2 1.26 22.98 5.37
C ALA A 2 1.48 24.22 6.28
N GLY A 3 0.86 24.25 7.48
CA GLY A 3 1.14 25.27 8.49
C GLY A 3 2.48 25.12 9.21
N LEU A 4 3.08 23.92 9.23
CA LEU A 4 4.41 23.70 9.84
C LEU A 4 5.54 24.27 8.99
N LEU A 5 5.29 24.48 7.69
CA LEU A 5 6.23 25.14 6.79
C LEU A 5 6.10 26.67 6.77
N LEU A 6 5.04 27.25 7.33
CA LEU A 6 4.80 28.70 7.28
C LEU A 6 5.21 29.45 8.56
N VAL A 7 5.46 28.75 9.67
CA VAL A 7 5.70 29.40 10.99
C VAL A 7 7.18 29.56 11.34
N PHE A 8 8.12 29.01 10.55
CA PHE A 8 9.55 29.15 10.84
C PHE A 8 10.21 30.30 10.06
N PRO A 9 11.06 31.13 10.69
CA PRO A 9 11.87 32.09 9.95
C PRO A 9 12.95 31.32 9.17
N TRP A 10 12.69 31.09 7.87
CA TRP A 10 13.55 30.42 6.87
C TRP A 10 14.84 31.19 6.53
N ARG A 11 15.52 31.73 7.55
CA ARG A 11 16.66 32.64 7.35
C ARG A 11 17.94 31.92 6.90
N ALA A 12 18.09 30.63 7.18
CA ALA A 12 19.27 29.87 6.74
C ALA A 12 19.18 29.51 5.25
N ALA A 13 20.11 30.04 4.44
CA ALA A 13 20.17 29.83 2.99
C ALA A 13 20.19 28.33 2.58
N GLY A 14 20.77 27.46 3.41
CA GLY A 14 20.78 26.01 3.19
C GLY A 14 19.39 25.37 3.23
N VAL A 15 18.47 25.90 4.03
CA VAL A 15 17.11 25.37 4.16
C VAL A 15 16.24 25.77 2.98
N ARG A 16 16.39 27.01 2.49
CA ARG A 16 15.74 27.46 1.26
C ARG A 16 16.22 26.66 0.05
N ARG A 17 17.51 26.33 -0.02
CA ARG A 17 18.07 25.44 -1.05
C ARG A 17 17.54 24.01 -0.93
N ALA A 18 17.47 23.44 0.27
CA ALA A 18 16.90 22.11 0.49
C ALA A 18 15.41 22.05 0.12
N ALA A 19 14.62 23.04 0.53
CA ALA A 19 13.20 23.13 0.17
C ALA A 19 13.01 23.32 -1.35
N ALA A 20 13.85 24.13 -1.99
CA ALA A 20 13.84 24.28 -3.44
C ALA A 20 14.22 22.98 -4.16
N LEU A 21 15.24 22.26 -3.69
CA LEU A 21 15.64 20.97 -4.27
C LEU A 21 14.58 19.89 -4.08
N VAL A 22 13.90 19.85 -2.93
CA VAL A 22 12.78 18.95 -2.68
C VAL A 22 11.60 19.32 -3.58
N GLY A 23 11.27 20.62 -3.69
CA GLY A 23 10.20 21.09 -4.57
C GLY A 23 10.48 20.80 -6.04
N VAL A 24 11.71 21.01 -6.50
CA VAL A 24 12.16 20.67 -7.87
C VAL A 24 12.14 19.16 -8.07
N GLY A 25 12.64 18.37 -7.12
CA GLY A 25 12.61 16.91 -7.20
C GLY A 25 11.18 16.36 -7.28
N LEU A 26 10.26 16.91 -6.48
CA LEU A 26 8.85 16.55 -6.52
C LEU A 26 8.21 16.97 -7.85
N ALA A 27 8.50 18.19 -8.34
CA ALA A 27 8.01 18.67 -9.64
C ALA A 27 8.54 17.83 -10.81
N VAL A 28 9.81 17.42 -10.79
CA VAL A 28 10.43 16.54 -11.79
C VAL A 28 9.82 15.15 -11.74
N LEU A 29 9.57 14.60 -10.55
CA LEU A 29 8.87 13.33 -10.40
C LEU A 29 7.45 13.40 -10.96
N LEU A 30 6.69 14.44 -10.60
CA LEU A 30 5.32 14.65 -11.09
C LEU A 30 5.29 14.88 -12.61
N ALA A 31 6.21 15.68 -13.15
CA ALA A 31 6.33 15.93 -14.59
C ALA A 31 6.77 14.67 -15.34
N GLY A 32 7.75 13.92 -14.82
CA GLY A 32 8.22 12.67 -15.40
C GLY A 32 7.13 11.59 -15.40
N MET A 33 6.32 11.51 -14.34
CA MET A 33 5.15 10.64 -14.30
C MET A 33 4.11 11.08 -15.34
N GLY A 34 3.83 12.39 -15.46
CA GLY A 34 2.90 12.94 -16.45
C GLY A 34 3.35 12.70 -17.91
N VAL A 35 4.64 12.87 -18.20
CA VAL A 35 5.24 12.58 -19.52
C VAL A 35 5.15 11.09 -19.84
N ARG A 36 5.39 10.22 -18.85
CA ARG A 36 5.31 8.77 -19.05
C ARG A 36 3.88 8.31 -19.33
N SER A 37 2.89 8.88 -18.64
CA SER A 37 1.48 8.60 -18.94
C SER A 37 1.01 9.19 -20.27
N ALA A 38 1.52 10.35 -20.69
CA ALA A 38 1.22 10.92 -22.01
C ALA A 38 1.90 10.17 -23.17
N ALA A 39 3.15 9.72 -22.97
CA ALA A 39 3.92 8.97 -23.97
C ALA A 39 3.46 7.52 -24.15
N ALA A 40 2.72 6.96 -23.19
CA ALA A 40 2.12 5.64 -23.31
C ALA A 40 1.01 5.59 -24.39
N GLY A 41 0.51 6.74 -24.89
CA GLY A 41 -0.60 6.78 -25.85
C GLY A 41 -1.87 6.10 -25.33
N PRO A 42 -2.94 5.98 -26.14
CA PRO A 42 -4.07 5.11 -25.84
C PRO A 42 -3.61 3.66 -26.04
N THR A 43 -2.81 3.15 -25.11
CA THR A 43 -2.39 1.75 -25.12
C THR A 43 -3.48 0.88 -24.51
N ARG A 44 -3.56 -0.35 -25.05
CA ARG A 44 -4.36 -1.52 -24.64
C ARG A 44 -4.80 -1.49 -23.17
N PRO A 45 -5.98 -2.05 -22.81
CA PRO A 45 -6.55 -1.95 -21.47
C PRO A 45 -5.50 -2.22 -20.40
N VAL A 46 -4.97 -1.12 -19.86
CA VAL A 46 -3.89 -1.11 -18.89
C VAL A 46 -4.49 -1.69 -17.63
N GLU A 47 -3.85 -2.69 -17.03
CA GLU A 47 -4.34 -3.23 -15.76
C GLU A 47 -4.52 -2.10 -14.75
N PRO A 48 -5.54 -2.15 -13.87
CA PRO A 48 -5.70 -1.17 -12.79
C PRO A 48 -4.41 -0.98 -11.97
N ASP A 49 -3.59 -2.04 -11.91
CA ASP A 49 -2.28 -2.06 -11.24
C ASP A 49 -1.09 -1.60 -12.11
N GLU A 50 -1.28 -1.52 -13.44
CA GLU A 50 -0.34 -0.95 -14.41
C GLU A 50 -0.62 0.53 -14.71
N LEU A 51 -1.78 1.04 -14.30
CA LEU A 51 -2.06 2.47 -14.35
C LEU A 51 -1.02 3.21 -13.53
N SER A 52 -0.49 4.31 -14.08
CA SER A 52 0.29 5.21 -13.26
C SER A 52 -0.57 5.65 -12.07
N TYR A 53 0.02 5.74 -10.87
CA TYR A 53 -0.73 6.12 -9.66
C TYR A 53 -1.49 7.45 -9.81
N LEU A 54 -1.07 8.31 -10.75
CA LEU A 54 -1.79 9.51 -11.13
C LEU A 54 -3.05 9.20 -11.96
N ALA A 55 -2.99 8.31 -12.94
CA ALA A 55 -4.13 7.92 -13.77
C ALA A 55 -5.16 7.04 -13.02
N ALA A 56 -4.69 6.27 -12.03
CA ALA A 56 -5.55 5.46 -11.16
C ALA A 56 -6.36 6.31 -10.16
N GLY A 57 -5.83 7.47 -9.75
CA GLY A 57 -6.42 8.32 -8.71
C GLY A 57 -7.00 9.66 -9.18
N PHE A 58 -6.58 10.16 -10.35
CA PHE A 58 -6.91 11.50 -10.83
C PHE A 58 -7.11 11.52 -12.36
N GLY A 59 -7.94 12.44 -12.85
CA GLY A 59 -8.09 12.72 -14.29
C GLY A 59 -6.91 13.48 -14.90
N GLY A 60 -5.93 13.91 -14.10
CA GLY A 60 -4.70 14.54 -14.57
C GLY A 60 -3.88 15.23 -13.48
N VAL A 61 -2.75 15.82 -13.87
CA VAL A 61 -1.80 16.49 -12.94
C VAL A 61 -2.46 17.69 -12.25
N GLY A 62 -3.33 18.44 -12.94
CA GLY A 62 -4.03 19.58 -12.36
C GLY A 62 -4.97 19.19 -11.21
N GLU A 63 -5.72 18.10 -11.38
CA GLU A 63 -6.60 17.55 -10.34
C GLU A 63 -5.79 16.95 -9.17
N ALA A 64 -4.66 16.29 -9.47
CA ALA A 64 -3.74 15.80 -8.45
C ALA A 64 -3.16 16.94 -7.60
N LEU A 65 -2.82 18.07 -8.21
CA LEU A 65 -2.33 19.26 -7.47
C LEU A 65 -3.44 19.93 -6.66
N ALA A 66 -4.66 20.03 -7.20
CA ALA A 66 -5.80 20.63 -6.50
C ALA A 66 -6.27 19.80 -5.29
N SER A 67 -6.16 18.48 -5.37
CA SER A 67 -6.51 17.56 -4.28
C SER A 67 -5.42 17.43 -3.22
N ALA A 68 -4.17 17.83 -3.50
CA ALA A 68 -3.02 17.65 -2.61
C ALA A 68 -3.23 18.17 -1.18
N PRO A 69 -3.84 19.35 -0.92
CA PRO A 69 -4.08 19.81 0.45
C PRO A 69 -5.00 18.87 1.25
N GLY A 70 -6.06 18.37 0.60
CA GLY A 70 -7.00 17.41 1.19
C GLY A 70 -6.33 16.06 1.46
N THR A 71 -5.57 15.57 0.48
CA THR A 71 -4.77 14.34 0.58
C THR A 71 -3.76 14.41 1.72
N VAL A 72 -3.07 15.54 1.90
CA VAL A 72 -2.11 15.74 3.01
C VAL A 72 -2.79 15.62 4.36
N VAL A 73 -3.97 16.21 4.55
CA VAL A 73 -4.72 16.11 5.81
C VAL A 73 -5.18 14.67 6.04
N ALA A 74 -5.79 14.05 5.03
CA ALA A 74 -6.27 12.67 5.12
C ALA A 74 -5.14 11.68 5.43
N ASN A 75 -4.02 11.78 4.72
CA ASN A 75 -2.84 10.94 4.96
C ASN A 75 -2.22 11.22 6.33
N THR A 76 -2.14 12.47 6.79
CA THR A 76 -1.63 12.78 8.12
C THR A 76 -2.43 12.04 9.20
N MET A 77 -3.77 12.08 9.11
CA MET A 77 -4.64 11.40 10.06
C MET A 77 -4.51 9.88 9.95
N THR A 78 -4.48 9.35 8.74
CA THR A 78 -4.34 7.91 8.47
C THR A 78 -3.02 7.37 9.04
N TYR A 79 -1.90 8.04 8.79
CA TYR A 79 -0.61 7.63 9.34
C TYR A 79 -0.51 7.85 10.84
N ALA A 80 -1.13 8.91 11.39
CA ALA A 80 -1.15 9.10 12.85
C ALA A 80 -1.94 7.98 13.55
N GLU A 81 -3.08 7.60 12.98
CA GLU A 81 -3.87 6.47 13.46
C GLU A 81 -3.10 5.15 13.33
N ALA A 82 -2.54 4.86 12.15
CA ALA A 82 -1.75 3.66 11.90
C ALA A 82 -0.54 3.56 12.86
N LEU A 83 0.24 4.63 12.99
CA LEU A 83 1.42 4.66 13.87
C LEU A 83 1.02 4.57 15.34
N SER A 84 -0.04 5.25 15.78
CA SER A 84 -0.48 5.16 17.18
C SER A 84 -0.84 3.72 17.56
N ARG A 85 -1.61 3.02 16.72
CA ARG A 85 -1.96 1.60 16.92
C ARG A 85 -0.72 0.69 16.91
N HIS A 86 0.30 1.02 16.10
CA HIS A 86 1.55 0.25 16.05
C HIS A 86 2.50 0.52 17.22
N LEU A 87 2.48 1.74 17.78
CA LEU A 87 3.32 2.11 18.93
C LEU A 87 2.82 1.46 20.22
N ALA A 88 1.50 1.38 20.38
CA ALA A 88 0.87 0.69 21.49
C ALA A 88 -0.51 0.16 21.07
N GLY A 89 -0.87 -1.04 21.54
CA GLY A 89 -2.21 -1.60 21.29
C GLY A 89 -3.35 -0.63 21.68
N PRO A 90 -3.29 0.04 22.86
CA PRO A 90 -4.26 1.08 23.21
C PRO A 90 -4.05 2.39 22.43
N PRO A 91 -5.05 2.91 21.70
CA PRO A 91 -4.92 4.10 20.86
C PRO A 91 -4.48 5.37 21.61
N LEU A 92 -4.93 5.53 22.86
CA LEU A 92 -4.58 6.69 23.68
C LEU A 92 -3.10 6.67 24.08
N VAL A 93 -2.58 5.52 24.50
CA VAL A 93 -1.16 5.36 24.84
C VAL A 93 -0.29 5.55 23.60
N GLY A 94 -0.69 4.94 22.48
CA GLY A 94 -0.01 5.09 21.20
C GLY A 94 0.01 6.53 20.70
N GLY A 95 -1.11 7.25 20.85
CA GLY A 95 -1.23 8.66 20.49
C GLY A 95 -0.34 9.57 21.34
N LEU A 96 -0.25 9.33 22.65
CA LEU A 96 0.64 10.06 23.54
C LEU A 96 2.13 9.83 23.20
N LEU A 97 2.51 8.57 22.96
CA LEU A 97 3.87 8.21 22.53
C LEU A 97 4.23 8.85 21.19
N LEU A 98 3.30 8.84 20.23
CA LEU A 98 3.48 9.49 18.93
C LEU A 98 3.64 11.00 19.08
N ALA A 99 2.81 11.65 19.89
CA ALA A 99 2.88 13.10 20.12
C ALA A 99 4.20 13.49 20.81
N ALA A 100 4.65 12.72 21.80
CA ALA A 100 5.92 12.93 22.48
C ALA A 100 7.11 12.76 21.52
N PHE A 101 7.09 11.72 20.69
CA PHE A 101 8.09 11.50 19.64
C PHE A 101 8.11 12.64 18.61
N ALA A 102 6.94 13.07 18.12
CA ALA A 102 6.82 14.21 17.22
C ALA A 102 7.36 15.50 17.84
N GLY A 103 7.14 15.70 19.15
CA GLY A 103 7.73 16.79 19.92
C GLY A 103 9.26 16.75 19.91
N LEU A 104 9.87 15.58 20.14
CA LEU A 104 11.33 15.41 20.07
C LEU A 104 11.89 15.68 18.68
N VAL A 105 11.22 15.19 17.64
CA VAL A 105 11.56 15.52 16.24
C VAL A 105 11.55 17.03 16.04
N PHE A 106 10.48 17.71 16.46
CA PHE A 106 10.35 19.16 16.32
C PHE A 106 11.47 19.94 17.04
N VAL A 107 11.86 19.51 18.24
CA VAL A 107 12.99 20.09 18.98
C VAL A 107 14.34 19.83 18.29
N GLY A 108 14.49 18.68 17.62
CA GLY A 108 15.69 18.29 16.89
C GLY A 108 15.87 18.99 15.54
N VAL A 109 14.78 19.35 14.85
CA VAL A 109 14.81 20.00 13.53
C VAL A 109 15.79 21.19 13.48
N PRO A 110 15.78 22.18 14.39
CA PRO A 110 16.71 23.30 14.36
C PRO A 110 18.20 22.91 14.47
N VAL A 111 18.51 21.79 15.11
CA VAL A 111 19.88 21.26 15.21
C VAL A 111 20.29 20.65 13.88
N VAL A 112 19.45 19.76 13.35
CA VAL A 112 19.69 19.03 12.10
C VAL A 112 19.75 19.99 10.91
N VAL A 113 18.87 20.98 10.86
CA VAL A 113 18.86 22.05 9.86
C VAL A 113 20.20 22.80 9.75
N ARG A 114 20.88 23.00 10.87
CA ARG A 114 22.15 23.74 10.90
C ARG A 114 23.35 22.88 10.55
N ARG A 115 23.28 21.57 10.77
CA ARG A 115 24.44 20.67 10.73
C ARG A 115 24.36 19.58 9.64
N HIS A 116 23.16 19.18 9.25
CA HIS A 116 22.90 18.02 8.38
C HIS A 116 21.78 18.32 7.38
N VAL A 117 22.05 19.23 6.44
CA VAL A 117 21.08 19.67 5.42
C VAL A 117 20.57 18.49 4.57
N GLY A 118 21.41 17.48 4.30
CA GLY A 118 21.00 16.27 3.59
C GLY A 118 19.93 15.45 4.31
N LEU A 119 20.03 15.30 5.64
CA LEU A 119 19.01 14.60 6.43
C LEU A 119 17.68 15.36 6.41
N VAL A 120 17.72 16.69 6.49
CA VAL A 120 16.51 17.52 6.36
C VAL A 120 15.88 17.38 5.00
N ALA A 121 16.67 17.42 3.92
CA ALA A 121 16.17 17.24 2.56
C ALA A 121 15.55 15.85 2.37
N ALA A 122 16.16 14.80 2.91
CA ALA A 122 15.62 13.44 2.86
C ALA A 122 14.30 13.30 3.63
N VAL A 123 14.22 13.80 4.87
CA VAL A 123 13.00 13.78 5.68
C VAL A 123 11.88 14.61 5.02
N ALA A 124 12.19 15.80 4.51
CA ALA A 124 11.22 16.65 3.84
C ALA A 124 10.75 16.05 2.50
N GLY A 125 11.67 15.47 1.72
CA GLY A 125 11.34 14.82 0.45
C GLY A 125 10.48 13.57 0.65
N LEU A 126 10.92 12.64 1.50
CA LEU A 126 10.18 11.42 1.80
C LEU A 126 8.85 11.72 2.50
N GLY A 127 8.85 12.65 3.46
CA GLY A 127 7.61 13.10 4.12
C GLY A 127 6.66 13.80 3.16
N GLY A 128 7.18 14.59 2.22
CA GLY A 128 6.38 15.23 1.17
C GLY A 128 5.74 14.20 0.24
N ILE A 129 6.51 13.23 -0.24
CA ILE A 129 5.99 12.11 -1.03
C ILE A 129 4.91 11.37 -0.25
N LEU A 130 5.21 10.96 0.98
CA LEU A 130 4.30 10.20 1.85
C LEU A 130 2.96 10.92 2.09
N LEU A 131 2.98 12.25 2.24
CA LEU A 131 1.77 13.03 2.52
C LEU A 131 0.98 13.40 1.27
N VAL A 132 1.64 13.62 0.13
CA VAL A 132 0.99 13.98 -1.13
C VAL A 132 0.58 12.74 -1.93
N TRP A 133 1.09 11.56 -1.58
CA TRP A 133 0.76 10.32 -2.28
C TRP A 133 -0.76 10.07 -2.25
N PRO A 134 -1.40 9.71 -3.38
CA PRO A 134 -2.85 9.51 -3.45
C PRO A 134 -3.39 8.40 -2.53
N TYR A 135 -2.51 7.49 -2.10
CA TYR A 135 -2.86 6.31 -1.32
C TYR A 135 -2.00 6.22 -0.03
N ALA A 136 -2.60 6.20 1.14
CA ALA A 136 -1.84 5.92 2.35
C ALA A 136 -1.25 4.50 2.26
N GLN A 137 0.08 4.38 2.26
CA GLN A 137 0.78 3.10 2.16
C GLN A 137 1.86 3.03 3.25
N ASP A 138 1.69 2.09 4.17
CA ASP A 138 2.55 1.93 5.36
C ASP A 138 4.04 1.78 5.01
N ARG A 139 4.35 1.19 3.85
CA ARG A 139 5.73 1.00 3.38
C ARG A 139 6.52 2.30 3.21
N PHE A 140 5.88 3.42 2.90
CA PHE A 140 6.59 4.70 2.81
C PHE A 140 7.01 5.21 4.19
N ALA A 141 6.23 4.91 5.24
CA ALA A 141 6.61 5.26 6.60
C ALA A 141 7.86 4.49 7.07
N LEU A 142 8.04 3.25 6.61
CA LEU A 142 9.19 2.41 7.00
C LEU A 142 10.55 3.04 6.66
N ILE A 143 10.64 3.77 5.55
CA ILE A 143 11.87 4.44 5.13
C ILE A 143 12.06 5.77 5.89
N LEU A 144 10.96 6.44 6.24
CA LEU A 144 10.99 7.73 6.93
C LEU A 144 11.31 7.59 8.43
N LEU A 145 10.83 6.53 9.08
CA LEU A 145 10.95 6.32 10.53
C LEU A 145 12.39 6.35 11.06
N PRO A 146 13.39 5.67 10.44
CA PRO A 146 14.77 5.75 10.89
C PRO A 146 15.33 7.18 10.86
N LEU A 147 14.98 7.94 9.82
CA LEU A 147 15.41 9.33 9.67
C LEU A 147 14.77 10.22 10.74
N LEU A 148 13.48 10.03 11.03
CA LEU A 148 12.81 10.72 12.14
C LEU A 148 13.43 10.36 13.49
N GLY A 149 13.86 9.11 13.69
CA GLY A 149 14.59 8.69 14.88
C GLY A 149 15.91 9.45 15.07
N LEU A 150 16.68 9.65 14.00
CA LEU A 150 17.90 10.46 14.04
C LEU A 150 17.61 11.93 14.38
N VAL A 151 16.53 12.51 13.83
CA VAL A 151 16.11 13.87 14.16
C VAL A 151 15.67 13.97 15.62
N ALA A 152 14.93 12.98 16.13
CA ALA A 152 14.51 12.93 17.53
C ALA A 152 15.71 12.84 18.49
N ALA A 153 16.74 12.03 18.15
CA ALA A 153 17.98 11.93 18.92
C ALA A 153 18.71 13.29 19.02
N ALA A 154 18.81 14.03 17.91
CA ALA A 154 19.35 15.40 17.92
C ALA A 154 18.52 16.36 18.80
N GLY A 155 17.21 16.11 18.93
CA GLY A 155 16.34 16.81 19.88
C GLY A 155 16.71 16.53 21.33
N VAL A 156 17.03 15.28 21.68
CA VAL A 156 17.51 14.90 23.02
C VAL A 156 18.86 15.54 23.32
N GLU A 157 19.81 15.51 22.38
CA GLU A 157 21.11 16.17 22.54
C GLU A 157 20.98 17.68 22.81
N ARG A 158 20.01 18.35 22.16
CA ARG A 158 19.72 19.76 22.41
C ARG A 158 19.23 20.03 23.84
N LEU A 159 18.59 19.03 24.45
CA LEU A 159 18.06 19.08 25.82
C LEU A 159 19.07 18.59 26.85
N ALA A 160 20.17 17.94 26.44
CA ALA A 160 21.22 17.38 27.29
C ALA A 160 22.14 18.33 28.09
N PRO A 161 22.20 19.67 27.88
CA PRO A 161 23.01 20.54 28.74
C PRO A 161 22.69 20.40 30.24
N ARG A 162 23.69 20.56 31.13
CA ARG A 162 23.56 20.33 32.58
C ARG A 162 22.38 21.07 33.23
N GLU A 163 22.10 22.30 32.79
CA GLU A 163 20.97 23.12 33.24
C GLU A 163 19.58 22.53 32.89
N ARG A 164 19.55 21.53 32.01
CA ARG A 164 18.34 20.88 31.49
C ARG A 164 18.38 19.36 31.68
N ALA A 165 19.25 18.85 32.56
CA ALA A 165 19.43 17.42 32.78
C ALA A 165 18.12 16.66 33.04
N GLY A 166 17.18 17.25 33.80
CA GLY A 166 15.85 16.67 34.02
C GLY A 166 14.99 16.55 32.74
N ARG A 167 15.09 17.53 31.83
CA ARG A 167 14.39 17.49 30.53
C ARG A 167 15.04 16.50 29.58
N ALA A 168 16.37 16.38 29.60
CA ALA A 168 17.11 15.38 28.85
C ALA A 168 16.75 13.96 29.30
N ALA A 169 16.70 13.74 30.62
CA ALA A 169 16.30 12.47 31.20
C ALA A 169 14.86 12.10 30.79
N ALA A 170 13.91 13.04 30.89
CA ALA A 170 12.54 12.83 30.42
C ALA A 170 12.47 12.51 28.92
N ALA A 171 13.23 13.23 28.08
CA ALA A 171 13.30 13.00 26.65
C ALA A 171 13.87 11.61 26.32
N PHE A 172 14.89 11.16 27.06
CA PHE A 172 15.46 9.82 26.93
C PHE A 172 14.47 8.73 27.36
N VAL A 173 13.74 8.94 28.46
CA VAL A 173 12.67 8.04 28.92
C VAL A 173 11.55 7.93 27.87
N VAL A 174 11.18 9.04 27.23
CA VAL A 174 10.21 9.02 26.13
C VAL A 174 10.70 8.15 24.97
N LEU A 175 11.96 8.31 24.53
CA LEU A 175 12.51 7.47 23.46
C LEU A 175 12.52 5.99 23.86
N LEU A 176 12.96 5.67 25.08
CA LEU A 176 12.93 4.30 25.59
C LEU A 176 11.51 3.74 25.63
N ALA A 177 10.53 4.52 26.07
CA ALA A 177 9.13 4.10 26.11
C ALA A 177 8.56 3.85 24.70
N VAL A 178 8.89 4.70 23.72
CA VAL A 178 8.52 4.51 22.31
C VAL A 178 9.15 3.23 21.77
N THR A 179 10.45 3.03 21.94
CA THR A 179 11.16 1.83 21.46
C THR A 179 10.65 0.56 22.13
N ALA A 180 10.44 0.58 23.45
CA ALA A 180 9.90 -0.56 24.19
C ALA A 180 8.45 -0.87 23.81
N GLY A 181 7.63 0.15 23.59
CA GLY A 181 6.25 0.01 23.11
C GLY A 181 6.19 -0.69 21.76
N VAL A 182 7.00 -0.22 20.79
CA VAL A 182 7.14 -0.86 19.48
C VAL A 182 7.62 -2.29 19.62
N ALA A 183 8.70 -2.55 20.37
CA ALA A 183 9.26 -3.89 20.52
C ALA A 183 8.26 -4.85 21.16
N HIS A 184 7.57 -4.41 22.22
CA HIS A 184 6.54 -5.20 22.89
C HIS A 184 5.36 -5.49 21.95
N HIS A 185 4.85 -4.47 21.25
CA HIS A 185 3.75 -4.65 20.32
C HIS A 185 4.12 -5.57 19.16
N GLN A 186 5.31 -5.41 18.56
CA GLN A 186 5.81 -6.32 17.51
C GLN A 186 5.96 -7.77 18.02
N ALA A 187 6.43 -7.97 19.25
CA ALA A 187 6.50 -9.30 19.86
C ALA A 187 5.11 -9.90 20.10
N THR A 188 4.13 -9.08 20.47
CA THR A 188 2.73 -9.50 20.64
C THR A 188 2.08 -9.81 19.29
N LEU A 189 2.27 -8.97 18.27
CA LEU A 189 1.80 -9.22 16.90
C LEU A 189 2.41 -10.50 16.33
N ARG A 190 3.70 -10.74 16.55
CA ARG A 190 4.38 -11.97 16.11
C ARG A 190 3.81 -13.20 16.80
N ARG A 191 3.58 -13.15 18.12
CA ARG A 191 2.95 -14.26 18.86
C ARG A 191 1.52 -14.51 18.36
N ALA A 192 0.72 -13.46 18.23
CA ALA A 192 -0.63 -13.57 17.66
C ALA A 192 -0.60 -14.13 16.22
N ALA A 193 0.37 -13.75 15.39
CA ALA A 193 0.53 -14.33 14.05
C ALA A 193 0.78 -15.84 14.11
N LEU A 194 1.59 -16.30 15.06
CA LEU A 194 1.91 -17.73 15.21
C LEU A 194 0.75 -18.52 15.81
N GLU A 195 0.03 -17.94 16.77
CA GLU A 195 -0.96 -18.62 17.62
C GLU A 195 -2.41 -18.49 17.14
N ALA A 196 -2.78 -17.43 16.39
CA ALA A 196 -4.18 -17.18 16.05
C ALA A 196 -4.77 -18.28 15.12
N PRO A 197 -5.97 -18.81 15.42
CA PRO A 197 -6.73 -19.61 14.47
C PRO A 197 -7.11 -18.78 13.24
N PRO A 198 -7.28 -19.40 12.05
CA PRO A 198 -7.53 -18.68 10.82
C PRO A 198 -8.75 -17.76 10.77
N GLU A 199 -9.73 -17.96 11.64
CA GLU A 199 -11.07 -17.39 11.47
C GLU A 199 -11.37 -16.19 12.41
N GLU A 200 -10.51 -15.91 13.40
CA GLU A 200 -10.85 -15.00 14.51
C GLU A 200 -10.22 -13.60 14.41
N ALA A 201 -9.23 -13.38 13.53
CA ALA A 201 -8.56 -12.09 13.42
C ALA A 201 -9.20 -11.21 12.33
N PRO A 202 -9.39 -9.89 12.56
CA PRO A 202 -9.79 -8.98 11.48
C PRO A 202 -8.80 -9.10 10.32
N ARG A 203 -9.29 -9.22 9.09
CA ARG A 203 -8.44 -9.45 7.90
C ARG A 203 -7.36 -8.40 7.68
N TRP A 204 -7.60 -7.19 8.17
CA TRP A 204 -6.71 -6.05 8.09
C TRP A 204 -5.66 -6.01 9.23
N HIS A 205 -5.70 -6.96 10.16
CA HIS A 205 -4.72 -7.03 11.23
C HIS A 205 -3.36 -7.48 10.67
N PRO A 206 -2.25 -6.77 10.93
CA PRO A 206 -0.95 -7.06 10.30
C PRO A 206 -0.46 -8.50 10.49
N ALA A 207 -0.72 -9.08 11.66
CA ALA A 207 -0.38 -10.47 11.99
C ALA A 207 -1.10 -11.49 11.10
N TRP A 208 -2.30 -11.16 10.64
CA TRP A 208 -3.14 -11.98 9.79
C TRP A 208 -2.77 -11.79 8.32
N PHE A 209 -2.77 -10.54 7.85
CA PHE A 209 -2.47 -10.16 6.46
C PHE A 209 -1.13 -10.72 5.96
N LEU A 210 -0.04 -10.60 6.75
CA LEU A 210 1.26 -11.13 6.33
C LEU A 210 1.28 -12.65 6.27
N ARG A 211 0.69 -13.32 7.27
CA ARG A 211 0.66 -14.78 7.36
C ARG A 211 -0.16 -15.39 6.22
N GLU A 212 -1.33 -14.82 5.96
CA GLU A 212 -2.24 -15.23 4.90
C GLU A 212 -1.63 -15.06 3.51
N ASN A 213 -1.14 -13.86 3.18
CA ASN A 213 -0.52 -13.61 1.87
C ASN A 213 0.73 -14.47 1.65
N THR A 214 1.56 -14.67 2.69
CA THR A 214 2.76 -15.52 2.58
C THR A 214 2.40 -16.98 2.36
N ARG A 215 1.40 -17.50 3.09
CA ARG A 215 0.89 -18.86 2.92
C ARG A 215 0.23 -19.04 1.56
N TYR A 216 -0.53 -18.05 1.11
CA TYR A 216 -1.15 -18.04 -0.21
C TYR A 216 -0.07 -18.14 -1.29
N LEU A 217 0.91 -17.23 -1.27
CA LEU A 217 2.00 -17.23 -2.25
C LEU A 217 2.77 -18.54 -2.25
N ALA A 218 3.11 -19.09 -1.08
CA ALA A 218 3.83 -20.36 -0.97
C ALA A 218 3.00 -21.54 -1.50
N SER A 219 1.72 -21.63 -1.17
CA SER A 219 0.87 -22.75 -1.57
C SER A 219 0.50 -22.68 -3.06
N ALA A 220 0.14 -21.49 -3.54
CA ALA A 220 -0.19 -21.25 -4.94
C ALA A 220 1.03 -21.40 -5.84
N SER A 221 2.21 -20.88 -5.46
CA SER A 221 3.42 -21.03 -6.28
C SER A 221 3.88 -22.49 -6.36
N ALA A 222 3.82 -23.24 -5.27
CA ALA A 222 4.15 -24.67 -5.25
C ALA A 222 3.21 -25.47 -6.17
N TRP A 223 1.90 -25.25 -6.06
CA TRP A 223 0.92 -25.91 -6.93
C TRP A 223 1.14 -25.55 -8.40
N LEU A 224 1.36 -24.27 -8.71
CA LEU A 224 1.61 -23.80 -10.07
C LEU A 224 2.89 -24.39 -10.65
N ALA A 225 3.96 -24.52 -9.85
CA ALA A 225 5.21 -25.13 -10.31
C ALA A 225 5.03 -26.60 -10.71
N GLU A 226 4.08 -27.31 -10.11
CA GLU A 226 3.79 -28.71 -10.40
C GLU A 226 2.78 -28.91 -11.54
N HIS A 227 1.81 -27.99 -11.70
CA HIS A 227 0.63 -28.20 -12.55
C HIS A 227 0.46 -27.22 -13.71
N ALA A 228 1.05 -26.02 -13.64
CA ALA A 228 0.89 -25.01 -14.66
C ALA A 228 1.77 -25.27 -15.89
N ARG A 229 1.31 -24.78 -17.04
CA ARG A 229 2.08 -24.83 -18.28
C ARG A 229 2.95 -23.57 -18.42
N PRO A 230 4.07 -23.62 -19.15
CA PRO A 230 4.93 -22.46 -19.34
C PRO A 230 4.25 -21.25 -20.02
N ASP A 231 3.20 -21.50 -20.79
CA ASP A 231 2.39 -20.51 -21.50
C ASP A 231 1.14 -20.07 -20.72
N ASP A 232 0.95 -20.58 -19.50
CA ASP A 232 -0.20 -20.19 -18.68
C ASP A 232 -0.13 -18.72 -18.27
N ARG A 233 -1.32 -18.10 -18.26
CA ARG A 233 -1.53 -16.72 -17.83
C ARG A 233 -2.53 -16.71 -16.69
N LEU A 234 -2.15 -16.09 -15.57
CA LEU A 234 -2.91 -16.15 -14.34
C LEU A 234 -3.91 -14.98 -14.25
N LEU A 235 -5.08 -15.24 -13.71
CA LEU A 235 -5.93 -14.27 -13.05
C LEU A 235 -5.99 -14.67 -11.58
N ALA A 236 -5.22 -13.98 -10.74
CA ALA A 236 -4.95 -14.45 -9.37
C ALA A 236 -4.79 -13.28 -8.39
N PRO A 237 -5.07 -13.48 -7.09
CA PRO A 237 -4.60 -12.57 -6.06
C PRO A 237 -3.06 -12.45 -6.09
N LEU A 238 -2.54 -11.25 -5.85
CA LEU A 238 -1.09 -10.98 -5.76
C LEU A 238 -0.26 -11.49 -6.96
N PRO A 239 -0.66 -11.18 -8.21
CA PRO A 239 -0.06 -11.77 -9.41
C PRO A 239 1.44 -11.45 -9.54
N ALA A 240 1.87 -10.26 -9.12
CA ALA A 240 3.29 -9.89 -9.12
C ALA A 240 4.15 -10.79 -8.21
N GLY A 241 3.60 -11.18 -7.05
CA GLY A 241 4.28 -12.10 -6.14
C GLY A 241 4.41 -13.50 -6.75
N LEU A 242 3.36 -13.97 -7.43
CA LEU A 242 3.39 -15.26 -8.14
C LEU A 242 4.35 -15.22 -9.32
N PHE A 243 4.34 -14.17 -10.14
CA PHE A 243 5.29 -13.99 -11.24
C PHE A 243 6.75 -14.09 -10.77
N LEU A 244 7.09 -13.46 -9.64
CA LEU A 244 8.45 -13.55 -9.09
C LEU A 244 8.84 -14.96 -8.65
N LEU A 245 7.87 -15.80 -8.27
CA LEU A 245 8.11 -17.15 -7.77
C LEU A 245 7.99 -18.24 -8.86
N THR A 246 7.21 -18.01 -9.90
CA THR A 246 6.89 -19.01 -10.93
C THR A 246 7.27 -18.58 -12.35
N GLY A 247 7.50 -17.29 -12.58
CA GLY A 247 7.71 -16.71 -13.92
C GLY A 247 6.43 -16.57 -14.76
N LEU A 248 5.27 -16.98 -14.24
CA LEU A 248 4.01 -16.94 -14.98
C LEU A 248 3.40 -15.53 -14.97
N PRO A 249 3.13 -14.93 -16.14
CA PRO A 249 2.48 -13.63 -16.21
C PRO A 249 1.06 -13.73 -15.66
N GLY A 250 0.58 -12.66 -15.03
CA GLY A 250 -0.78 -12.67 -14.51
C GLY A 250 -1.34 -11.30 -14.19
N ALA A 251 -2.66 -11.26 -14.18
CA ALA A 251 -3.49 -10.13 -13.83
C ALA A 251 -4.08 -10.30 -12.43
N ASN A 252 -4.42 -9.18 -11.80
CA ASN A 252 -4.91 -9.21 -10.43
C ASN A 252 -6.39 -9.60 -10.38
N ALA A 253 -6.72 -10.70 -9.71
CA ALA A 253 -8.11 -11.10 -9.47
C ALA A 253 -8.80 -10.25 -8.40
N THR A 254 -8.02 -9.55 -7.57
CA THR A 254 -8.51 -8.72 -6.47
C THR A 254 -7.86 -7.34 -6.54
N PRO A 255 -8.18 -6.55 -7.59
CA PRO A 255 -7.60 -5.22 -7.78
C PRO A 255 -7.98 -4.28 -6.63
N PHE A 256 -7.13 -3.29 -6.39
CA PHE A 256 -7.48 -2.21 -5.49
C PHE A 256 -8.50 -1.28 -6.15
N GLU A 257 -9.67 -1.10 -5.54
CA GLU A 257 -10.69 -0.18 -6.05
C GLU A 257 -10.40 1.25 -5.59
N ALA A 258 -10.14 2.14 -6.55
CA ALA A 258 -10.02 3.57 -6.26
C ALA A 258 -11.38 4.14 -5.83
N ARG A 259 -11.36 5.16 -4.98
CA ARG A 259 -12.57 5.82 -4.49
C ARG A 259 -13.37 6.40 -5.67
N GLY A 260 -14.62 5.96 -5.83
CA GLY A 260 -15.51 6.41 -6.92
C GLY A 260 -15.31 5.67 -8.25
N ARG A 261 -14.47 4.62 -8.30
CA ARG A 261 -14.35 3.70 -9.42
C ARG A 261 -14.42 2.24 -8.95
N PRO A 262 -15.57 1.80 -8.44
CA PRO A 262 -15.78 0.39 -8.09
C PRO A 262 -15.71 -0.48 -9.36
N LEU A 263 -14.89 -1.52 -9.31
CA LEU A 263 -14.66 -2.43 -10.43
C LEU A 263 -15.66 -3.59 -10.42
N PHE A 264 -16.21 -3.92 -9.26
CA PHE A 264 -17.16 -5.03 -9.07
C PHE A 264 -18.62 -4.58 -8.87
N ASP A 265 -18.96 -3.33 -9.22
CA ASP A 265 -20.33 -2.81 -9.09
C ASP A 265 -21.32 -3.54 -9.99
N VAL A 266 -20.88 -3.97 -11.17
CA VAL A 266 -21.65 -4.80 -12.10
C VAL A 266 -21.15 -6.25 -12.00
N PRO A 267 -21.93 -7.17 -11.41
CA PRO A 267 -21.51 -8.56 -11.22
C PRO A 267 -21.13 -9.23 -12.55
N GLY A 268 -19.96 -9.86 -12.59
CA GLY A 268 -19.43 -10.57 -13.74
C GLY A 268 -18.70 -9.70 -14.76
N ALA A 269 -18.91 -8.37 -14.77
CA ALA A 269 -18.32 -7.47 -15.76
C ALA A 269 -16.80 -7.47 -15.69
N TYR A 270 -16.24 -7.40 -14.49
CA TYR A 270 -14.79 -7.40 -14.29
C TYR A 270 -14.15 -8.71 -14.80
N LEU A 271 -14.68 -9.87 -14.39
CA LEU A 271 -14.17 -11.16 -14.86
C LEU A 271 -14.30 -11.31 -16.38
N ALA A 272 -15.43 -10.87 -16.97
CA ALA A 272 -15.65 -10.92 -18.41
C ALA A 272 -14.63 -10.07 -19.18
N GLU A 273 -14.40 -8.83 -18.73
CA GLU A 273 -13.41 -7.93 -19.30
C GLU A 273 -12.01 -8.55 -19.25
N ARG A 274 -11.60 -9.10 -18.10
CA ARG A 274 -10.29 -9.73 -17.94
C ARG A 274 -10.11 -10.94 -18.85
N ILE A 275 -11.13 -11.81 -18.94
CA ILE A 275 -11.08 -12.98 -19.82
C ILE A 275 -10.91 -12.55 -21.28
N ARG A 276 -11.66 -11.54 -21.72
CA ARG A 276 -11.60 -11.06 -23.11
C ARG A 276 -10.29 -10.35 -23.44
N ASP A 277 -9.85 -9.45 -22.57
CA ASP A 277 -8.79 -8.49 -22.91
C ASP A 277 -7.41 -9.08 -22.65
N GLN A 278 -7.29 -10.00 -21.69
CA GLN A 278 -6.01 -10.54 -21.23
C GLN A 278 -5.84 -12.04 -21.51
N ALA A 279 -6.93 -12.73 -21.87
CA ALA A 279 -6.95 -14.16 -22.12
C ALA A 279 -6.18 -14.97 -21.06
N PRO A 280 -6.50 -14.80 -19.75
CA PRO A 280 -5.99 -15.68 -18.72
C PRO A 280 -6.41 -17.12 -19.01
N THR A 281 -5.52 -18.06 -18.72
CA THR A 281 -5.76 -19.50 -18.86
C THR A 281 -6.07 -20.15 -17.52
N LEU A 282 -5.70 -19.51 -16.41
CA LEU A 282 -5.95 -19.97 -15.04
C LEU A 282 -6.60 -18.89 -14.20
N LEU A 283 -7.64 -19.26 -13.44
CA LEU A 283 -8.25 -18.44 -12.40
C LEU A 283 -7.95 -19.06 -11.03
N LEU A 284 -7.31 -18.29 -10.16
CA LEU A 284 -7.05 -18.69 -8.77
C LEU A 284 -8.02 -17.93 -7.85
N LEU A 285 -8.88 -18.65 -7.15
CA LEU A 285 -9.83 -18.08 -6.20
C LEU A 285 -9.37 -18.38 -4.77
N TRP A 286 -9.07 -17.31 -4.05
CA TRP A 286 -8.67 -17.38 -2.66
C TRP A 286 -9.79 -16.78 -1.79
N GLY A 287 -10.58 -17.63 -1.13
CA GLY A 287 -11.65 -17.19 -0.21
C GLY A 287 -12.99 -16.82 -0.89
N SER A 288 -14.09 -17.15 -0.22
CA SER A 288 -15.46 -17.00 -0.74
C SER A 288 -16.00 -15.55 -0.75
N THR A 289 -15.33 -14.67 -0.03
CA THR A 289 -15.78 -13.30 0.24
C THR A 289 -15.24 -12.25 -0.73
N TYR A 290 -14.28 -12.61 -1.58
CA TYR A 290 -13.75 -11.65 -2.56
C TYR A 290 -14.76 -11.48 -3.69
N PRO A 291 -14.97 -10.24 -4.20
CA PRO A 291 -15.94 -9.99 -5.26
C PRO A 291 -15.76 -10.87 -6.51
N ILE A 292 -14.51 -11.15 -6.89
CA ILE A 292 -14.19 -12.05 -8.02
C ILE A 292 -14.76 -13.46 -7.86
N THR A 293 -14.92 -13.95 -6.63
CA THR A 293 -15.52 -15.26 -6.36
C THR A 293 -17.01 -15.25 -6.71
N ARG A 294 -17.70 -14.11 -6.54
CA ARG A 294 -19.09 -13.92 -6.97
C ARG A 294 -19.20 -13.93 -8.49
N ASP A 295 -18.29 -13.23 -9.18
CA ASP A 295 -18.23 -13.20 -10.64
C ASP A 295 -17.98 -14.59 -11.22
N ALA A 296 -17.05 -15.34 -10.64
CA ALA A 296 -16.76 -16.71 -11.04
C ALA A 296 -17.97 -17.64 -10.84
N ALA A 297 -18.68 -17.51 -9.72
CA ALA A 297 -19.91 -18.28 -9.48
C ALA A 297 -21.01 -17.93 -10.50
N LEU A 298 -21.18 -16.64 -10.84
CA LEU A 298 -22.13 -16.19 -11.85
C LEU A 298 -21.79 -16.76 -13.24
N LEU A 299 -20.52 -16.67 -13.64
CA LEU A 299 -20.03 -17.24 -14.90
C LEU A 299 -20.24 -18.77 -14.93
N GLN A 300 -19.85 -19.49 -13.88
CA GLN A 300 -20.04 -20.94 -13.79
C GLN A 300 -21.52 -21.34 -13.89
N SER A 301 -22.43 -20.57 -13.29
CA SER A 301 -23.87 -20.84 -13.36
C SER A 301 -24.48 -20.57 -14.73
N SER A 302 -23.92 -19.60 -15.48
CA SER A 302 -24.44 -19.19 -16.79
C SER A 302 -23.80 -19.98 -17.94
N CYS A 303 -22.49 -20.26 -17.83
CA CYS A 303 -21.66 -20.95 -18.81
C CYS A 303 -20.75 -21.98 -18.09
N PRO A 304 -21.27 -23.17 -17.77
CA PRO A 304 -20.59 -24.13 -16.88
C PRO A 304 -19.29 -24.72 -17.44
N ASP A 305 -19.11 -24.72 -18.76
CA ASP A 305 -17.93 -25.31 -19.39
C ASP A 305 -16.73 -24.36 -19.49
N VAL A 306 -16.95 -23.06 -19.20
CA VAL A 306 -15.92 -22.01 -19.32
C VAL A 306 -14.89 -22.09 -18.19
N LEU A 307 -15.35 -22.40 -16.98
CA LEU A 307 -14.49 -22.57 -15.81
C LEU A 307 -14.46 -24.06 -15.45
N ARG A 308 -13.34 -24.73 -15.74
CA ARG A 308 -13.15 -26.14 -15.42
C ARG A 308 -12.26 -26.26 -14.20
N TYR A 309 -12.77 -26.89 -13.14
CA TYR A 309 -12.00 -27.08 -11.91
C TYR A 309 -10.80 -28.00 -12.15
N GLU A 310 -9.60 -27.53 -11.83
CA GLU A 310 -8.33 -28.27 -11.96
C GLU A 310 -7.85 -28.84 -10.63
N GLY A 311 -8.27 -28.23 -9.52
CA GLY A 311 -7.88 -28.68 -8.19
C GLY A 311 -7.80 -27.54 -7.18
N SER A 312 -7.17 -27.87 -6.06
CA SER A 312 -6.92 -26.89 -4.99
C SER A 312 -5.52 -27.07 -4.42
N THR A 313 -4.93 -25.98 -3.96
CA THR A 313 -3.59 -25.96 -3.33
C THR A 313 -3.52 -26.71 -1.99
N GLY A 314 -4.62 -27.30 -1.52
CA GLY A 314 -4.71 -28.01 -0.24
C GLY A 314 -4.69 -27.07 0.98
N PRO A 315 -4.78 -27.63 2.20
CA PRO A 315 -4.68 -26.86 3.44
C PRO A 315 -3.29 -26.21 3.57
N PRO A 316 -3.19 -25.04 4.24
CA PRO A 316 -4.21 -24.49 5.15
C PRO A 316 -5.19 -23.49 4.50
N LEU A 317 -5.03 -23.09 3.23
CA LEU A 317 -5.85 -22.03 2.62
C LEU A 317 -6.85 -22.51 1.57
N GLY A 318 -6.62 -23.65 0.92
CA GLY A 318 -7.54 -24.21 -0.08
C GLY A 318 -7.85 -23.24 -1.22
N VAL A 319 -6.83 -22.74 -1.94
CA VAL A 319 -7.06 -21.91 -3.14
C VAL A 319 -7.66 -22.79 -4.22
N ALA A 320 -8.81 -22.43 -4.76
CA ALA A 320 -9.43 -23.17 -5.85
C ALA A 320 -8.85 -22.70 -7.19
N VAL A 321 -8.49 -23.65 -8.04
CA VAL A 321 -7.87 -23.37 -9.33
C VAL A 321 -8.80 -23.84 -10.45
N PHE A 322 -9.09 -22.94 -11.38
CA PHE A 322 -9.92 -23.20 -12.54
C PHE A 322 -9.15 -22.93 -13.83
N ARG A 323 -9.29 -23.82 -14.79
CA ARG A 323 -8.90 -23.63 -16.18
C ARG A 323 -9.97 -22.82 -16.88
N ILE A 324 -9.57 -21.73 -17.53
CA ILE A 324 -10.47 -20.89 -18.30
C ILE A 324 -10.43 -21.38 -19.76
N VAL A 325 -11.58 -21.80 -20.27
CA VAL A 325 -11.77 -22.27 -21.65
C VAL A 325 -12.94 -21.49 -22.26
N PRO A 326 -12.71 -20.27 -22.75
CA PRO A 326 -13.79 -19.46 -23.31
C PRO A 326 -14.43 -20.16 -24.51
N ASP A 327 -15.76 -20.16 -24.55
CA ASP A 327 -16.56 -20.76 -25.61
C ASP A 327 -17.59 -19.75 -26.18
N SER A 328 -18.50 -20.24 -27.03
CA SER A 328 -19.56 -19.40 -27.57
C SER A 328 -20.52 -18.88 -26.49
N CYS A 329 -20.76 -19.64 -25.42
CA CYS A 329 -21.59 -19.21 -24.29
C CYS A 329 -20.97 -17.99 -23.63
N PHE A 330 -19.66 -18.03 -23.33
CA PHE A 330 -18.95 -16.89 -22.76
C PHE A 330 -19.08 -15.63 -23.64
N ALA A 331 -18.93 -15.77 -24.97
CA ALA A 331 -19.05 -14.64 -25.88
C ALA A 331 -20.45 -14.00 -25.86
N ASP A 332 -21.51 -14.81 -25.77
CA ASP A 332 -22.89 -14.32 -25.65
C ASP A 332 -23.15 -13.68 -24.27
N TRP A 333 -22.65 -14.29 -23.21
CA TRP A 333 -22.77 -13.80 -21.85
C TRP A 333 -22.05 -12.46 -21.66
N ALA A 334 -20.80 -12.33 -22.12
CA ALA A 334 -20.05 -11.09 -22.06
C ALA A 334 -20.76 -9.95 -22.82
N ARG A 335 -21.28 -10.21 -24.02
CA ARG A 335 -22.10 -9.24 -24.78
C ARG A 335 -23.41 -8.89 -24.10
N SER A 336 -23.96 -9.76 -23.25
CA SER A 336 -25.17 -9.45 -22.49
C SER A 336 -24.89 -8.43 -21.39
N LEU A 337 -23.74 -8.54 -20.72
CA LEU A 337 -23.31 -7.61 -19.67
C LEU A 337 -23.10 -6.20 -20.23
N GLU A 338 -22.45 -6.06 -21.39
CA GLU A 338 -22.25 -4.77 -22.07
C GLU A 338 -23.58 -4.08 -22.42
N ARG A 339 -24.57 -4.85 -22.87
CA ARG A 339 -25.90 -4.32 -23.21
C ARG A 339 -26.71 -3.88 -22.00
N SER A 340 -26.42 -4.46 -20.83
CA SER A 340 -27.05 -4.09 -19.56
C SER A 340 -26.46 -2.82 -18.94
N GLY A 341 -25.49 -2.17 -19.58
CA GLY A 341 -24.87 -0.94 -19.10
C GLY A 341 -23.71 -1.16 -18.13
N ALA A 342 -22.99 -2.28 -18.28
CA ALA A 342 -21.65 -2.47 -17.71
C ALA A 342 -20.63 -1.50 -18.33
#